data_AF-A0A965QX73-F1
#
_entry.id   AF-A0A965QX73-F1
#
_cell.length_a   1.000
_cell.length_b   1.000
_cell.length_c   1.000
_cell.angle_alpha   90.00
_cell.angle_beta   90.00
_cell.angle_gamma   90.00
#
_symmetry.space_group_name_H-M   'P 1'
#
loop_
_entity.id
_entity.type
_entity.pdbx_description
1 polymer ?
#
loop_
_entity_poly.entity_id
_entity_poly.type
_entity_poly.pdbx_seq_one_letter_code
_entity_poly.pdbx_strand_id
1 'polypeptide(L)'
;MRLVARRQAAAEDDVPPPPEPMLDEPGGEIGDIEAQQRVRSQMLEQEAAVRLRAARQLLATNPEQARDDLKELRRELDDPARGLDAGARQRLLAQIDMKIREATIRAREKVDRDLDADRRAAIGRERARLNGELQRREDKIKQLTDRYNALVEEGIRVGYTQSENYPTTINGESVIGNERPTDAFKQAERSVAEEINREAPDLYANSPIPMTARVVGRTAPLVARILDYDAENARTKRDMQRGFMDTLHTVDVAAIPFPDEPPITYPNATRWKELTESRKRFKVVNNYKPGSNEERIYKAFDEKIGKFEFAETPLLDVIQVIRDEHRIPVIIDNKALEAANLTPDIPITANLTDMSLRSALKNILGQVDLTYVVKDEVLRITTREQ
;
A
#
# COMPACT_ATOMS: atom_id res chain seq x y z
N MET A 1 62.22 -62.01 25.21
CA MET A 1 63.34 -61.40 25.97
C MET A 1 62.84 -61.16 27.39
N ARG A 2 63.45 -61.76 28.42
CA ARG A 2 64.58 -61.21 29.20
C ARG A 2 64.24 -59.85 29.84
N LEU A 3 64.37 -59.62 31.15
CA LEU A 3 65.08 -60.39 32.19
C LEU A 3 64.46 -60.20 33.59
N VAL A 4 64.52 -61.26 34.40
CA VAL A 4 64.32 -61.24 35.86
C VAL A 4 65.60 -60.74 36.54
N ALA A 5 65.48 -59.96 37.61
CA ALA A 5 66.57 -59.75 38.57
C ALA A 5 66.04 -59.93 40.01
N ARG A 6 66.58 -60.93 40.70
CA ARG A 6 66.20 -61.36 42.05
C ARG A 6 67.46 -61.28 42.92
N ARG A 7 67.42 -60.61 44.08
CA ARG A 7 68.39 -60.65 45.20
C ARG A 7 67.87 -59.76 46.33
N GLN A 8 68.03 -60.04 47.62
CA GLN A 8 68.48 -61.26 48.31
C GLN A 8 67.89 -61.24 49.74
N ALA A 9 67.95 -62.35 50.49
CA ALA A 9 67.41 -62.49 51.85
C ALA A 9 68.50 -62.89 52.87
N ALA A 10 68.13 -62.90 54.16
CA ALA A 10 68.94 -63.23 55.35
C ALA A 10 70.01 -62.15 55.71
N ALA A 11 70.29 -61.81 56.97
CA ALA A 11 69.79 -62.26 58.27
C ALA A 11 69.82 -61.06 59.29
N GLU A 12 69.77 -61.14 60.62
CA GLU A 12 69.80 -62.25 61.61
C GLU A 12 69.05 -61.80 62.91
N ASP A 13 69.36 -62.39 64.08
CA ASP A 13 68.76 -62.17 65.41
C ASP A 13 69.10 -60.82 66.11
N ASP A 14 68.12 -60.23 66.83
CA ASP A 14 68.36 -59.67 68.18
C ASP A 14 67.04 -59.58 69.00
N VAL A 15 67.01 -60.16 70.20
CA VAL A 15 65.88 -60.12 71.14
C VAL A 15 66.40 -59.82 72.55
N PRO A 16 66.20 -58.59 73.06
CA PRO A 16 66.36 -58.25 74.47
C PRO A 16 65.05 -58.46 75.28
N PRO A 17 65.14 -58.52 76.63
CA PRO A 17 64.35 -59.47 77.45
C PRO A 17 62.95 -58.99 77.89
N PRO A 18 62.10 -59.90 78.41
CA PRO A 18 60.78 -59.54 78.95
C PRO A 18 60.86 -58.65 80.20
N PRO A 19 59.92 -57.71 80.41
CA PRO A 19 59.82 -56.97 81.66
C PRO A 19 59.27 -57.86 82.78
N GLU A 20 59.98 -57.90 83.92
CA GLU A 20 59.50 -58.55 85.14
C GLU A 20 58.35 -57.75 85.80
N PRO A 21 57.43 -58.41 86.53
CA PRO A 21 56.24 -57.76 87.07
C PRO A 21 56.53 -57.03 88.39
N MET A 22 56.46 -55.70 88.39
CA MET A 22 56.30 -54.93 89.62
C MET A 22 54.81 -54.74 89.93
N LEU A 23 54.34 -55.47 90.92
CA LEU A 23 53.12 -55.14 91.65
C LEU A 23 53.42 -53.95 92.57
N ASP A 24 52.64 -52.87 92.46
CA ASP A 24 52.11 -52.14 93.60
C ASP A 24 50.99 -51.17 93.13
N GLU A 25 49.79 -51.39 93.65
CA GLU A 25 48.66 -50.44 93.58
C GLU A 25 48.74 -49.50 94.79
N PRO A 26 48.40 -48.20 94.63
CA PRO A 26 46.97 -47.85 94.56
C PRO A 26 46.65 -46.76 93.54
N GLY A 27 45.78 -47.06 92.58
CA GLY A 27 45.34 -46.08 91.56
C GLY A 27 44.23 -46.51 90.60
N GLY A 28 43.60 -47.68 90.81
CA GLY A 28 42.72 -48.34 89.83
C GLY A 28 41.54 -47.54 89.25
N GLU A 29 41.03 -46.49 89.91
CA GLU A 29 39.89 -45.71 89.37
C GLU A 29 40.32 -44.54 88.46
N ILE A 30 41.50 -43.94 88.68
CA ILE A 30 41.90 -42.71 87.97
C ILE A 30 42.44 -43.05 86.56
N GLY A 31 43.24 -44.10 86.43
CA GLY A 31 43.79 -44.55 85.15
C GLY A 31 42.71 -45.01 84.17
N ASP A 32 41.69 -45.72 84.66
CA ASP A 32 40.56 -46.18 83.86
C ASP A 32 39.67 -45.02 83.39
N ILE A 33 39.47 -44.00 84.24
CA ILE A 33 38.77 -42.77 83.84
C ILE A 33 39.56 -42.04 82.74
N GLU A 34 40.88 -41.91 82.85
CA GLU A 34 41.71 -41.32 81.79
C GLU A 34 41.66 -42.12 80.48
N ALA A 35 41.73 -43.46 80.55
CA ALA A 35 41.61 -44.32 79.38
C ALA A 35 40.25 -44.16 78.68
N GLN A 36 39.16 -44.13 79.45
CA GLN A 36 37.82 -43.88 78.91
C GLN A 36 37.67 -42.48 78.32
N GLN A 37 38.27 -41.45 78.93
CA GLN A 37 38.27 -40.09 78.37
C GLN A 37 39.05 -40.02 77.04
N ARG A 38 40.20 -40.69 76.93
CA ARG A 38 40.98 -40.78 75.68
C ARG A 38 40.24 -41.50 74.55
N VAL A 39 39.49 -42.56 74.86
CA VAL A 39 38.65 -43.25 73.87
C VAL A 39 37.49 -42.36 73.41
N ARG A 40 36.81 -41.66 74.35
CA ARG A 40 35.73 -40.72 74.01
C ARG A 40 36.23 -39.53 73.19
N SER A 41 37.39 -38.97 73.50
CA SER A 41 37.97 -37.87 72.72
C SER A 41 38.33 -38.30 71.29
N GLN A 42 38.92 -39.49 71.12
CA GLN A 42 39.20 -40.06 69.79
C GLN A 42 37.92 -40.31 68.97
N MET A 43 36.85 -40.81 69.58
CA MET A 43 35.56 -41.00 68.90
C MET A 43 34.97 -39.66 68.43
N LEU A 44 35.01 -38.62 69.27
CA LEU A 44 34.55 -37.28 68.93
C LEU A 44 35.43 -36.60 67.84
N GLU A 45 36.74 -36.81 67.86
CA GLU A 45 37.64 -36.35 66.79
C GLU A 45 37.31 -37.02 65.44
N GLN A 46 37.04 -38.33 65.44
CA GLN A 46 36.62 -39.06 64.24
C GLN A 46 35.25 -38.58 63.73
N GLU A 47 34.28 -38.39 64.61
CA GLU A 47 32.95 -37.87 64.25
C GLU A 47 33.05 -36.45 63.64
N ALA A 48 33.81 -35.56 64.29
CA ALA A 48 34.07 -34.22 63.78
C ALA A 48 34.77 -34.25 62.41
N ALA A 49 35.71 -35.17 62.19
CA ALA A 49 36.39 -35.35 60.90
C ALA A 49 35.44 -35.86 59.79
N VAL A 50 34.49 -36.76 60.13
CA VAL A 50 33.45 -37.22 59.19
C VAL A 50 32.51 -36.07 58.83
N ARG A 51 31.99 -35.32 59.81
CA ARG A 51 31.11 -34.17 59.58
C ARG A 51 31.82 -33.05 58.80
N LEU A 52 33.10 -32.76 59.09
CA LEU A 52 33.93 -31.83 58.30
C LEU A 52 34.11 -32.29 56.84
N ARG A 53 34.25 -33.60 56.59
CA ARG A 53 34.32 -34.16 55.21
C ARG A 53 32.98 -34.03 54.49
N ALA A 54 31.87 -34.31 55.17
CA ALA A 54 30.52 -34.14 54.61
C ALA A 54 30.22 -32.68 54.26
N ALA A 55 30.47 -31.75 55.19
CA ALA A 55 30.36 -30.32 54.95
C ALA A 55 31.24 -29.87 53.76
N ARG A 56 32.45 -30.43 53.62
CA ARG A 56 33.33 -30.13 52.47
C ARG A 56 32.76 -30.61 51.12
N GLN A 57 32.00 -31.70 51.10
CA GLN A 57 31.28 -32.13 49.89
C GLN A 57 30.10 -31.19 49.60
N LEU A 58 29.34 -30.81 50.63
CA LEU A 58 28.24 -29.84 50.52
C LEU A 58 28.71 -28.44 50.08
N LEU A 59 29.93 -28.01 50.41
CA LEU A 59 30.49 -26.71 49.95
C LEU A 59 30.48 -26.53 48.42
N ALA A 60 30.43 -27.61 47.63
CA ALA A 60 30.37 -27.54 46.18
C ALA A 60 28.93 -27.36 45.63
N THR A 61 27.91 -27.86 46.35
CA THR A 61 26.51 -27.93 45.88
C THR A 61 25.58 -27.00 46.68
N ASN A 62 25.70 -27.06 48.01
CA ASN A 62 24.93 -26.26 48.96
C ASN A 62 25.84 -25.69 50.09
N PRO A 63 26.58 -24.59 49.82
CA PRO A 63 27.45 -23.96 50.82
C PRO A 63 26.70 -23.35 52.01
N GLU A 64 25.39 -23.09 51.91
CA GLU A 64 24.59 -22.61 53.04
C GLU A 64 24.32 -23.71 54.05
N GLN A 65 23.89 -24.88 53.59
CA GLN A 65 23.74 -26.06 54.44
C GLN A 65 25.09 -26.45 55.07
N ALA A 66 26.16 -26.48 54.27
CA ALA A 66 27.51 -26.70 54.81
C ALA A 66 27.92 -25.69 55.90
N ARG A 67 27.53 -24.41 55.76
CA ARG A 67 27.78 -23.37 56.79
C ARG A 67 27.02 -23.67 58.07
N ASP A 68 25.76 -24.09 57.96
CA ASP A 68 24.88 -24.25 59.11
C ASP A 68 25.14 -25.58 59.84
N ASP A 69 25.42 -26.67 59.12
CA ASP A 69 25.95 -27.94 59.67
C ASP A 69 27.24 -27.71 60.48
N LEU A 70 28.14 -26.84 59.98
CA LEU A 70 29.39 -26.50 60.67
C LEU A 70 29.17 -25.61 61.91
N LYS A 71 28.15 -24.75 61.93
CA LYS A 71 27.77 -23.99 63.14
C LYS A 71 27.18 -24.90 64.20
N GLU A 72 26.39 -25.90 63.81
CA GLU A 72 25.89 -26.92 64.72
C GLU A 72 27.04 -27.72 65.33
N LEU A 73 27.96 -28.24 64.50
CA LEU A 73 29.16 -28.93 64.96
C LEU A 73 30.03 -28.06 65.89
N ARG A 74 30.15 -26.76 65.62
CA ARG A 74 30.84 -25.80 66.50
C ARG A 74 30.17 -25.71 67.87
N ARG A 75 28.86 -25.49 67.89
CA ARG A 75 28.05 -25.40 69.12
C ARG A 75 28.11 -26.69 69.93
N GLU A 76 28.13 -27.84 69.26
CA GLU A 76 28.30 -29.16 69.87
C GLU A 76 29.68 -29.34 70.54
N LEU A 77 30.75 -28.76 69.99
CA LEU A 77 32.13 -28.86 70.52
C LEU A 77 32.48 -27.76 71.54
N ASP A 78 31.72 -26.67 71.57
CA ASP A 78 31.81 -25.63 72.62
C ASP A 78 31.33 -26.14 74.00
N ASP A 79 30.52 -27.22 74.06
CA ASP A 79 30.00 -27.79 75.30
C ASP A 79 31.10 -28.45 76.17
N PRO A 80 31.38 -27.95 77.40
CA PRO A 80 32.42 -28.52 78.26
C PRO A 80 32.14 -29.98 78.68
N ALA A 81 30.88 -30.41 78.72
CA ALA A 81 30.49 -31.73 79.23
C ALA A 81 30.94 -32.92 78.35
N ARG A 82 31.37 -32.68 77.10
CA ARG A 82 31.74 -33.74 76.14
C ARG A 82 33.11 -34.40 76.36
N GLY A 83 33.87 -34.04 77.41
CA GLY A 83 35.09 -34.79 77.78
C GLY A 83 36.25 -34.72 76.77
N LEU A 84 36.32 -33.65 75.98
CA LEU A 84 37.44 -33.38 75.06
C LEU A 84 38.59 -32.66 75.77
N ASP A 85 39.82 -33.08 75.49
CA ASP A 85 41.05 -32.35 75.84
C ASP A 85 41.01 -30.89 75.33
N ALA A 86 41.52 -29.97 76.14
CA ALA A 86 41.50 -28.54 75.86
C ALA A 86 42.30 -28.20 74.59
N GLY A 87 43.46 -28.83 74.39
CA GLY A 87 44.33 -28.61 73.22
C GLY A 87 43.77 -29.21 71.93
N ALA A 88 43.10 -30.36 72.00
CA ALA A 88 42.35 -30.94 70.88
C ALA A 88 41.14 -30.07 70.48
N ARG A 89 40.33 -29.67 71.47
CA ARG A 89 39.15 -28.81 71.27
C ARG A 89 39.50 -27.50 70.58
N GLN A 90 40.54 -26.79 71.05
CA GLN A 90 40.95 -25.51 70.46
C GLN A 90 41.42 -25.66 69.00
N ARG A 91 42.09 -26.76 68.66
CA ARG A 91 42.49 -27.07 67.27
C ARG A 91 41.29 -27.35 66.36
N LEU A 92 40.31 -28.13 66.83
CA LEU A 92 39.09 -28.42 66.06
C LEU A 92 38.23 -27.16 65.85
N LEU A 93 38.01 -26.36 66.89
CA LEU A 93 37.24 -25.11 66.80
C LEU A 93 37.88 -24.13 65.80
N ALA A 94 39.21 -23.97 65.83
CA ALA A 94 39.92 -23.11 64.87
C ALA A 94 39.77 -23.60 63.41
N GLN A 95 39.78 -24.92 63.17
CA GLN A 95 39.54 -25.50 61.85
C GLN A 95 38.09 -25.29 61.39
N ILE A 96 37.12 -25.50 62.28
CA ILE A 96 35.69 -25.31 61.99
C ILE A 96 35.39 -23.84 61.70
N ASP A 97 35.90 -22.90 62.50
CA ASP A 97 35.74 -21.46 62.27
C ASP A 97 36.32 -21.01 60.92
N MET A 98 37.44 -21.59 60.49
CA MET A 98 37.98 -21.37 59.15
C MET A 98 37.04 -21.90 58.06
N LYS A 99 36.44 -23.08 58.25
CA LYS A 99 35.48 -23.66 57.30
C LYS A 99 34.13 -22.93 57.28
N ILE A 100 33.65 -22.39 58.40
CA ILE A 100 32.46 -21.53 58.44
C ILE A 100 32.70 -20.23 57.65
N ARG A 101 33.89 -19.62 57.75
CA ARG A 101 34.26 -18.45 56.92
C ARG A 101 34.29 -18.81 55.43
N GLU A 102 34.92 -19.92 55.06
CA GLU A 102 34.98 -20.42 53.68
C GLU A 102 33.57 -20.72 53.12
N ALA A 103 32.70 -21.35 53.91
CA ALA A 103 31.30 -21.61 53.57
C ALA A 103 30.49 -20.32 53.36
N THR A 104 30.69 -19.34 54.23
CA THR A 104 29.99 -18.04 54.16
C THR A 104 30.38 -17.25 52.91
N ILE A 105 31.65 -17.31 52.49
CA ILE A 105 32.12 -16.70 51.24
C ILE A 105 31.47 -17.41 50.04
N ARG A 106 31.57 -18.75 49.95
CA ARG A 106 30.98 -19.52 48.85
C ARG A 106 29.46 -19.41 48.76
N ALA A 107 28.78 -19.22 49.88
CA ALA A 107 27.34 -18.97 49.92
C ALA A 107 26.98 -17.65 49.21
N ARG A 108 27.69 -16.55 49.53
CA ARG A 108 27.50 -15.26 48.86
C ARG A 108 27.83 -15.35 47.36
N GLU A 109 28.98 -15.93 47.02
CA GLU A 109 29.38 -16.16 45.62
C GLU A 109 28.38 -17.03 44.86
N LYS A 110 27.66 -17.94 45.52
CA LYS A 110 26.59 -18.73 44.90
C LYS A 110 25.36 -17.85 44.62
N VAL A 111 24.90 -17.10 45.61
CA VAL A 111 23.77 -16.16 45.44
C VAL A 111 24.03 -15.15 44.32
N ASP A 112 25.23 -14.57 44.27
CA ASP A 112 25.60 -13.63 43.20
C ASP A 112 25.61 -14.31 41.81
N ARG A 113 26.14 -15.55 41.72
CA ARG A 113 26.15 -16.33 40.47
C ARG A 113 24.74 -16.74 40.02
N ASP A 114 23.88 -17.13 40.95
CA ASP A 114 22.51 -17.55 40.67
C ASP A 114 21.69 -16.32 40.19
N LEU A 115 21.84 -15.17 40.86
CA LEU A 115 21.24 -13.89 40.44
C LEU A 115 21.71 -13.44 39.04
N ASP A 116 23.00 -13.59 38.75
CA ASP A 116 23.56 -13.29 37.43
C ASP A 116 23.09 -14.27 36.35
N ALA A 117 22.91 -15.55 36.69
CA ALA A 117 22.34 -16.54 35.78
C ALA A 117 20.88 -16.21 35.44
N ASP A 118 20.06 -15.86 36.45
CA ASP A 118 18.66 -15.44 36.26
C ASP A 118 18.56 -14.17 35.41
N ARG A 119 19.41 -13.17 35.67
CA ARG A 119 19.50 -11.95 34.85
C ARG A 119 19.86 -12.26 33.40
N ARG A 120 20.87 -13.12 33.17
CA ARG A 120 21.27 -13.55 31.81
C ARG A 120 20.15 -14.32 31.11
N ALA A 121 19.44 -15.19 31.82
CA ALA A 121 18.29 -15.92 31.30
C ALA A 121 17.12 -14.98 30.94
N ALA A 122 16.82 -13.99 31.77
CA ALA A 122 15.79 -12.98 31.51
C ALA A 122 16.14 -12.11 30.30
N ILE A 123 17.38 -11.60 30.22
CA ILE A 123 17.87 -10.84 29.06
C ILE A 123 17.84 -11.70 27.79
N GLY A 124 18.20 -12.99 27.89
CA GLY A 124 18.11 -13.94 26.79
C GLY A 124 16.68 -14.12 26.26
N ARG A 125 15.69 -14.26 27.16
CA ARG A 125 14.26 -14.36 26.80
C ARG A 125 13.76 -13.09 26.10
N GLU A 126 14.06 -11.90 26.62
CA GLU A 126 13.64 -10.64 25.97
C GLU A 126 14.33 -10.43 24.62
N ARG A 127 15.63 -10.73 24.49
CA ARG A 127 16.33 -10.68 23.19
C ARG A 127 15.73 -11.67 22.18
N ALA A 128 15.41 -12.89 22.61
CA ALA A 128 14.76 -13.87 21.75
C ALA A 128 13.35 -13.40 21.30
N ARG A 129 12.58 -12.78 22.19
CA ARG A 129 11.27 -12.18 21.86
C ARG A 129 11.41 -11.06 20.84
N LEU A 130 12.31 -10.11 21.07
CA LEU A 130 12.56 -8.98 20.15
C LEU A 130 13.06 -9.47 18.78
N ASN A 131 13.97 -10.44 18.73
CA ASN A 131 14.41 -11.05 17.47
C ASN A 131 13.27 -11.77 16.74
N GLY A 132 12.39 -12.47 17.46
CA GLY A 132 11.21 -13.13 16.89
C GLY A 132 10.11 -12.15 16.43
N GLU A 133 10.00 -10.98 17.05
CA GLU A 133 9.17 -9.86 16.55
C GLU A 133 9.77 -9.22 15.31
N LEU A 134 11.10 -9.02 15.27
CA LEU A 134 11.83 -8.50 14.12
C LEU A 134 11.70 -9.43 12.90
N GLN A 135 11.98 -10.72 13.07
CA GLN A 135 11.88 -11.71 12.00
C GLN A 135 10.47 -11.75 11.39
N ARG A 136 9.43 -11.76 12.24
CA ARG A 136 8.03 -11.73 11.75
C ARG A 136 7.70 -10.46 10.96
N ARG A 137 8.31 -9.32 11.28
CA ARG A 137 8.17 -8.09 10.47
C ARG A 137 8.93 -8.19 9.15
N GLU A 138 10.16 -8.69 9.15
CA GLU A 138 10.92 -8.90 7.90
C GLU A 138 10.22 -9.90 6.97
N ASP A 139 9.70 -11.01 7.50
CA ASP A 139 8.93 -12.01 6.75
C ASP A 139 7.64 -11.40 6.17
N LYS A 140 6.93 -10.57 6.94
CA LYS A 140 5.73 -9.85 6.47
C LYS A 140 6.06 -8.84 5.37
N ILE A 141 7.11 -8.04 5.53
CA ILE A 141 7.55 -7.09 4.51
C ILE A 141 7.94 -7.83 3.23
N LYS A 142 8.60 -8.99 3.35
CA LYS A 142 8.94 -9.85 2.22
C LYS A 142 7.69 -10.35 1.50
N GLN A 143 6.71 -10.92 2.21
CA GLN A 143 5.44 -11.37 1.61
C GLN A 143 4.67 -10.24 0.91
N LEU A 144 4.64 -9.04 1.50
CA LEU A 144 4.03 -7.87 0.87
C LEU A 144 4.80 -7.45 -0.39
N THR A 145 6.14 -7.48 -0.36
CA THR A 145 6.99 -7.18 -1.51
C THR A 145 6.79 -8.20 -2.64
N ASP A 146 6.72 -9.50 -2.32
CA ASP A 146 6.48 -10.55 -3.31
C ASP A 146 5.09 -10.39 -3.97
N ARG A 147 4.06 -10.06 -3.16
CA ARG A 147 2.71 -9.72 -3.67
C ARG A 147 2.70 -8.45 -4.53
N TYR A 148 3.45 -7.43 -4.13
CA TYR A 148 3.58 -6.18 -4.89
C TYR A 148 4.22 -6.45 -6.25
N ASN A 149 5.33 -7.18 -6.27
CA ASN A 149 6.04 -7.56 -7.48
C ASN A 149 5.15 -8.39 -8.43
N ALA A 150 4.35 -9.33 -7.92
CA ALA A 150 3.45 -10.12 -8.76
C ALA A 150 2.35 -9.28 -9.44
N LEU A 151 1.75 -8.32 -8.71
CA LEU A 151 0.76 -7.39 -9.29
C LEU A 151 1.39 -6.45 -10.33
N VAL A 152 2.61 -5.98 -10.07
CA VAL A 152 3.38 -5.17 -11.00
C VAL A 152 3.78 -5.98 -12.23
N GLU A 153 4.24 -7.22 -12.09
CA GLU A 153 4.58 -8.10 -13.20
C GLU A 153 3.35 -8.40 -14.08
N GLU A 154 2.18 -8.62 -13.47
CA GLU A 154 0.93 -8.75 -14.21
C GLU A 154 0.59 -7.48 -15.01
N GLY A 155 0.66 -6.30 -14.36
CA GLY A 155 0.42 -5.00 -15.01
C GLY A 155 1.41 -4.72 -16.14
N ILE A 156 2.71 -4.96 -15.93
CA ILE A 156 3.78 -4.83 -16.92
C ILE A 156 3.55 -5.79 -18.10
N ARG A 157 3.23 -7.07 -17.82
CA ARG A 157 3.03 -8.10 -18.85
C ARG A 157 1.83 -7.79 -19.73
N VAL A 158 0.68 -7.47 -19.14
CA VAL A 158 -0.52 -7.06 -19.89
C VAL A 158 -0.23 -5.75 -20.63
N GLY A 159 0.45 -4.81 -19.96
CA GLY A 159 0.87 -3.55 -20.55
C GLY A 159 1.71 -3.72 -21.81
N TYR A 160 2.79 -4.52 -21.79
CA TYR A 160 3.60 -4.72 -23.00
C TYR A 160 2.81 -5.41 -24.15
N THR A 161 1.72 -6.14 -23.85
CA THR A 161 0.94 -6.89 -24.85
C THR A 161 -0.27 -6.14 -25.43
N GLN A 162 -0.96 -5.29 -24.66
CA GLN A 162 -2.09 -4.50 -25.13
C GLN A 162 -1.66 -3.16 -25.77
N SER A 163 -2.24 -2.82 -26.92
CA SER A 163 -2.20 -1.46 -27.48
C SER A 163 -3.41 -0.68 -26.97
N GLU A 164 -3.17 0.32 -26.10
CA GLU A 164 -4.26 1.07 -25.44
C GLU A 164 -4.98 2.04 -26.38
N ASN A 165 -4.34 2.51 -27.46
CA ASN A 165 -4.84 3.63 -28.26
C ASN A 165 -4.89 3.41 -29.78
N TYR A 166 -4.46 2.25 -30.30
CA TYR A 166 -4.55 1.96 -31.74
C TYR A 166 -5.73 1.03 -32.06
N PRO A 167 -6.74 1.46 -32.83
CA PRO A 167 -7.78 0.56 -33.31
C PRO A 167 -7.13 -0.46 -34.26
N THR A 168 -7.16 -1.74 -33.90
CA THR A 168 -6.71 -2.80 -34.80
C THR A 168 -7.81 -3.04 -35.82
N THR A 169 -7.63 -2.51 -37.03
CA THR A 169 -8.57 -2.72 -38.14
C THR A 169 -8.37 -4.12 -38.73
N ILE A 170 -9.12 -5.08 -38.20
CA ILE A 170 -9.20 -6.43 -38.78
C ILE A 170 -10.37 -6.41 -39.77
N ASN A 171 -10.08 -6.65 -41.05
CA ASN A 171 -11.08 -6.70 -42.14
C ASN A 171 -11.95 -5.43 -42.29
N GLY A 172 -11.45 -4.25 -41.90
CA GLY A 172 -12.14 -2.97 -42.05
C GLY A 172 -13.10 -2.60 -40.90
N GLU A 173 -13.28 -3.47 -39.91
CA GLU A 173 -13.92 -3.11 -38.65
C GLU A 173 -12.86 -2.57 -37.68
N SER A 174 -13.05 -1.34 -37.16
CA SER A 174 -12.23 -0.81 -36.08
C SER A 174 -12.56 -1.53 -34.79
N VAL A 175 -11.80 -2.57 -34.46
CA VAL A 175 -11.83 -3.17 -33.12
C VAL A 175 -11.13 -2.19 -32.18
N ILE A 176 -11.92 -1.27 -31.60
CA ILE A 176 -11.54 -0.64 -30.33
C ILE A 176 -11.48 -1.80 -29.33
N GLY A 177 -10.29 -2.06 -28.78
CA GLY A 177 -10.14 -3.04 -27.72
C GLY A 177 -11.01 -2.65 -26.54
N ASN A 178 -12.14 -3.34 -26.34
CA ASN A 178 -13.01 -3.18 -25.16
C ASN A 178 -12.36 -3.72 -23.87
N GLU A 179 -11.08 -4.10 -23.95
CA GLU A 179 -10.29 -4.60 -22.84
C GLU A 179 -9.89 -3.43 -21.96
N ARG A 180 -10.43 -3.41 -20.73
CA ARG A 180 -10.16 -2.33 -19.77
C ARG A 180 -8.67 -2.33 -19.39
N PRO A 181 -8.01 -1.16 -19.30
CA PRO A 181 -6.66 -1.08 -18.75
C PRO A 181 -6.58 -1.74 -17.37
N THR A 182 -5.51 -2.47 -17.10
CA THR A 182 -5.37 -3.26 -15.87
C THR A 182 -5.34 -2.37 -14.62
N ASP A 183 -6.22 -2.64 -13.67
CA ASP A 183 -6.19 -1.99 -12.35
C ASP A 183 -5.08 -2.55 -11.42
N ALA A 184 -4.30 -3.55 -11.86
CA ALA A 184 -3.26 -4.20 -11.07
C ALA A 184 -2.24 -3.22 -10.47
N PHE A 185 -1.78 -2.23 -11.23
CA PHE A 185 -0.90 -1.16 -10.72
C PHE A 185 -1.57 -0.29 -9.65
N LYS A 186 -2.82 0.14 -9.88
CA LYS A 186 -3.58 0.95 -8.90
C LYS A 186 -3.82 0.17 -7.61
N GLN A 187 -4.05 -1.14 -7.72
CA GLN A 187 -4.18 -2.04 -6.57
C GLN A 187 -2.85 -2.20 -5.83
N ALA A 188 -1.75 -2.43 -6.55
CA ALA A 188 -0.41 -2.51 -5.98
C ALA A 188 -0.03 -1.24 -5.21
N GLU A 189 -0.26 -0.05 -5.80
CA GLU A 189 0.06 1.23 -5.16
C GLU A 189 -0.87 1.58 -3.99
N ARG A 190 -2.20 1.48 -4.15
CA ARG A 190 -3.15 1.93 -3.11
C ARG A 190 -3.37 0.94 -1.97
N SER A 191 -3.07 -0.35 -2.15
CA SER A 191 -3.23 -1.34 -1.07
C SER A 191 -1.88 -1.85 -0.57
N VAL A 192 -1.09 -2.48 -1.43
CA VAL A 192 0.12 -3.19 -1.00
C VAL A 192 1.25 -2.23 -0.64
N ALA A 193 1.49 -1.16 -1.42
CA ALA A 193 2.52 -0.18 -1.08
C ALA A 193 2.17 0.66 0.16
N GLU A 194 0.88 0.94 0.41
CA GLU A 194 0.45 1.53 1.69
C GLU A 194 0.71 0.59 2.87
N GLU A 195 0.40 -0.70 2.76
CA GLU A 195 0.70 -1.70 3.79
C GLU A 195 2.20 -1.83 4.05
N ILE A 196 3.03 -1.84 3.00
CA ILE A 196 4.49 -1.81 3.11
C ILE A 196 4.95 -0.55 3.87
N ASN A 197 4.46 0.63 3.50
CA ASN A 197 4.85 1.89 4.16
C ASN A 197 4.45 1.94 5.65
N ARG A 198 3.33 1.31 6.05
CA ARG A 198 2.93 1.20 7.46
C ARG A 198 3.85 0.29 8.27
N GLU A 199 4.34 -0.80 7.68
CA GLU A 199 5.33 -1.71 8.31
C GLU A 199 6.77 -1.17 8.22
N ALA A 200 7.06 -0.29 7.26
CA ALA A 200 8.37 0.28 6.94
C ALA A 200 8.41 1.84 7.02
N PRO A 201 7.96 2.45 8.15
CA PRO A 201 7.80 3.91 8.27
C PRO A 201 9.11 4.70 8.13
N ASP A 202 8.98 6.00 7.90
CA ASP A 202 10.12 6.91 7.73
C ASP A 202 10.99 7.06 8.99
N LEU A 203 12.29 7.17 8.74
CA LEU A 203 13.29 7.38 9.78
C LEU A 203 13.31 8.85 10.23
N TYR A 204 12.54 9.15 11.28
CA TYR A 204 12.76 10.35 12.09
C TYR A 204 14.05 10.22 12.92
N ALA A 205 15.20 10.47 12.28
CA ALA A 205 16.57 10.69 12.79
C ALA A 205 17.22 9.66 13.75
N ASN A 206 16.45 8.94 14.59
CA ASN A 206 16.93 8.35 15.85
C ASN A 206 16.59 6.86 16.02
N SER A 207 16.17 6.13 14.98
CA SER A 207 15.78 4.70 15.09
C SER A 207 16.77 3.77 14.37
N PRO A 208 17.73 3.14 15.09
CA PRO A 208 18.86 2.44 14.48
C PRO A 208 18.59 0.94 14.26
N ILE A 209 17.43 0.58 13.70
CA ILE A 209 17.14 -0.81 13.30
C ILE A 209 17.18 -0.91 11.76
N PRO A 210 18.33 -1.31 11.17
CA PRO A 210 18.41 -1.59 9.74
C PRO A 210 17.81 -2.98 9.43
N MET A 211 16.49 -3.04 9.26
CA MET A 211 15.88 -4.20 8.59
C MET A 211 16.25 -4.19 7.11
N THR A 212 16.84 -5.27 6.62
CA THR A 212 17.26 -5.37 5.21
C THR A 212 16.03 -5.39 4.28
N ALA A 213 14.97 -6.08 4.71
CA ALA A 213 13.66 -6.10 4.05
C ALA A 213 13.06 -4.70 3.87
N ARG A 214 13.33 -3.75 4.78
CA ARG A 214 12.83 -2.36 4.69
C ARG A 214 13.39 -1.62 3.48
N VAL A 215 14.64 -1.89 3.09
CA VAL A 215 15.25 -1.27 1.91
C VAL A 215 14.53 -1.75 0.65
N VAL A 216 14.31 -3.06 0.54
CA VAL A 216 13.61 -3.69 -0.58
C VAL A 216 12.16 -3.18 -0.69
N GLY A 217 11.42 -3.14 0.42
CA GLY A 217 10.05 -2.62 0.44
C GLY A 217 9.93 -1.15 0.02
N ARG A 218 10.97 -0.33 0.24
CA ARG A 218 11.02 1.07 -0.21
C ARG A 218 11.41 1.22 -1.67
N THR A 219 12.35 0.41 -2.18
CA THR A 219 12.80 0.52 -3.56
C THR A 219 11.84 -0.12 -4.54
N ALA A 220 11.14 -1.20 -4.15
CA ALA A 220 10.17 -1.89 -4.99
C ALA A 220 9.13 -0.96 -5.67
N PRO A 221 8.39 -0.07 -4.97
CA PRO A 221 7.43 0.81 -5.62
C PRO A 221 8.05 1.90 -6.50
N LEU A 222 9.27 2.35 -6.18
CA LEU A 222 9.99 3.30 -7.01
C LEU A 222 10.45 2.66 -8.34
N VAL A 223 11.01 1.45 -8.26
CA VAL A 223 11.45 0.67 -9.43
C VAL A 223 10.25 0.29 -10.30
N ALA A 224 9.15 -0.17 -9.70
CA ALA A 224 7.94 -0.50 -10.42
C ALA A 224 7.38 0.69 -11.22
N ARG A 225 7.36 1.90 -10.64
CA ARG A 225 6.92 3.12 -11.35
C ARG A 225 7.85 3.47 -12.52
N ILE A 226 9.17 3.25 -12.39
CA ILE A 226 10.12 3.45 -13.51
C ILE A 226 9.84 2.47 -14.65
N LEU A 227 9.57 1.19 -14.32
CA LEU A 227 9.25 0.16 -15.30
C LEU A 227 7.89 0.38 -15.98
N ASP A 228 6.90 0.91 -15.26
CA ASP A 228 5.60 1.27 -15.84
C ASP A 228 5.74 2.39 -16.88
N TYR A 229 6.47 3.47 -16.55
CA TYR A 229 6.78 4.52 -17.51
C TYR A 229 7.61 4.01 -18.71
N ASP A 230 8.54 3.08 -18.53
CA ASP A 230 9.24 2.45 -19.66
C ASP A 230 8.26 1.67 -20.55
N ALA A 231 7.36 0.89 -19.95
CA ALA A 231 6.35 0.11 -20.68
C ALA A 231 5.33 1.01 -21.42
N GLU A 232 4.91 2.13 -20.83
CA GLU A 232 4.05 3.15 -21.47
C GLU A 232 4.77 3.82 -22.65
N ASN A 233 6.02 4.23 -22.49
CA ASN A 233 6.84 4.80 -23.57
C ASN A 233 7.07 3.79 -24.70
N ALA A 234 7.36 2.52 -24.36
CA ALA A 234 7.59 1.45 -25.33
C ALA A 234 6.30 1.04 -26.09
N ARG A 235 5.12 1.19 -25.47
CA ARG A 235 3.81 1.07 -26.15
C ARG A 235 3.58 2.23 -27.10
N THR A 236 3.64 3.46 -26.60
CA THR A 236 3.41 4.70 -27.37
C THR A 236 4.29 4.75 -28.62
N LYS A 237 5.56 4.37 -28.49
CA LYS A 237 6.50 4.30 -29.61
C LYS A 237 6.13 3.24 -30.66
N ARG A 238 5.61 2.08 -30.25
CA ARG A 238 5.14 1.02 -31.18
C ARG A 238 3.89 1.45 -31.93
N ASP A 239 2.93 2.06 -31.24
CA ASP A 239 1.69 2.54 -31.87
C ASP A 239 1.97 3.70 -32.84
N MET A 240 2.89 4.61 -32.48
CA MET A 240 3.38 5.65 -33.39
C MET A 240 4.08 5.07 -34.63
N GLN A 241 4.90 4.02 -34.47
CA GLN A 241 5.56 3.33 -35.58
C GLN A 241 4.58 2.63 -36.51
N ARG A 242 3.54 1.99 -35.97
CA ARG A 242 2.45 1.38 -36.77
C ARG A 242 1.70 2.44 -37.56
N GLY A 243 1.18 3.47 -36.89
CA GLY A 243 0.41 4.52 -37.56
C GLY A 243 1.21 5.32 -38.60
N PHE A 244 2.52 5.49 -38.40
CA PHE A 244 3.42 6.00 -39.44
C PHE A 244 3.47 5.11 -40.69
N MET A 245 3.54 3.78 -40.53
CA MET A 245 3.53 2.85 -41.67
C MET A 245 2.15 2.77 -42.33
N ASP A 246 1.06 2.75 -41.55
CA ASP A 246 -0.30 2.70 -42.07
C ASP A 246 -0.67 3.98 -42.86
N THR A 247 -0.21 5.14 -42.40
CA THR A 247 -0.38 6.41 -43.13
C THR A 247 0.47 6.46 -44.40
N LEU A 248 1.73 6.01 -44.37
CA LEU A 248 2.55 5.89 -45.59
C LEU A 248 1.91 4.93 -46.60
N HIS A 249 1.40 3.78 -46.15
CA HIS A 249 0.67 2.85 -47.03
C HIS A 249 -0.57 3.51 -47.65
N THR A 250 -1.31 4.31 -46.89
CA THR A 250 -2.46 5.07 -47.41
C THR A 250 -2.04 6.11 -48.46
N VAL A 251 -0.87 6.77 -48.27
CA VAL A 251 -0.29 7.67 -49.28
C VAL A 251 0.10 6.90 -50.54
N ASP A 252 0.74 5.73 -50.42
CA ASP A 252 1.09 4.88 -51.57
C ASP A 252 -0.16 4.42 -52.33
N VAL A 253 -1.24 4.03 -51.63
CA VAL A 253 -2.53 3.66 -52.23
C VAL A 253 -3.17 4.84 -52.95
N ALA A 254 -3.14 6.05 -52.36
CA ALA A 254 -3.63 7.26 -53.00
C ALA A 254 -2.76 7.73 -54.19
N ALA A 255 -1.48 7.33 -54.20
CA ALA A 255 -0.54 7.61 -55.29
C ALA A 255 -0.66 6.63 -56.47
N ILE A 256 -1.44 5.54 -56.35
CA ILE A 256 -1.74 4.65 -57.48
C ILE A 256 -2.46 5.47 -58.56
N PRO A 257 -1.86 5.67 -59.75
CA PRO A 257 -2.52 6.40 -60.82
C PRO A 257 -3.73 5.60 -61.30
N PHE A 258 -4.92 6.17 -61.18
CA PHE A 258 -6.08 5.64 -61.88
C PHE A 258 -5.92 5.92 -63.38
N PRO A 259 -6.19 4.95 -64.27
CA PRO A 259 -6.17 5.22 -65.70
C PRO A 259 -7.27 6.22 -66.07
N ASP A 260 -6.94 7.20 -66.90
CA ASP A 260 -7.90 8.14 -67.53
C ASP A 260 -8.67 7.46 -68.69
N GLU A 261 -8.90 6.15 -68.57
CA GLU A 261 -9.63 5.29 -69.50
C GLU A 261 -10.66 4.45 -68.72
N PRO A 262 -11.97 4.77 -68.77
CA PRO A 262 -12.54 5.91 -69.48
C PRO A 262 -12.12 7.26 -68.85
N PRO A 263 -12.01 8.33 -69.66
CA PRO A 263 -11.76 9.67 -69.13
C PRO A 263 -12.84 10.08 -68.13
N ILE A 264 -12.67 11.23 -67.44
CA ILE A 264 -13.73 11.85 -66.62
C ILE A 264 -14.94 12.21 -67.51
N THR A 265 -15.79 11.23 -67.76
CA THR A 265 -17.02 11.38 -68.52
C THR A 265 -18.10 11.84 -67.57
N TYR A 266 -18.57 13.08 -67.75
CA TYR A 266 -19.73 13.56 -67.04
C TYR A 266 -20.90 12.58 -67.24
N PRO A 267 -21.65 12.23 -66.17
CA PRO A 267 -22.83 11.40 -66.29
C PRO A 267 -23.79 11.93 -67.37
N ASN A 268 -24.52 11.03 -68.03
CA ASN A 268 -25.57 11.47 -68.94
C ASN A 268 -26.67 12.27 -68.18
N ALA A 269 -27.48 13.02 -68.92
CA ALA A 269 -28.52 13.87 -68.31
C ALA A 269 -29.50 13.07 -67.42
N THR A 270 -29.73 11.79 -67.71
CA THR A 270 -30.56 10.89 -66.90
C THR A 270 -29.94 10.64 -65.53
N ARG A 271 -28.67 10.26 -65.46
CA ARG A 271 -27.95 10.00 -64.21
C ARG A 271 -27.70 11.29 -63.41
N TRP A 272 -27.60 12.44 -64.07
CA TRP A 272 -27.65 13.75 -63.38
C TRP A 272 -29.02 14.07 -62.76
N LYS A 273 -30.12 13.67 -63.41
CA LYS A 273 -31.46 13.76 -62.81
C LYS A 273 -31.55 12.83 -61.60
N GLU A 274 -31.16 11.55 -61.72
CA GLU A 274 -31.13 10.57 -60.61
C GLU A 274 -30.30 11.04 -59.40
N LEU A 275 -29.12 11.63 -59.65
CA LEU A 275 -28.28 12.24 -58.62
C LEU A 275 -28.98 13.44 -57.96
N THR A 276 -29.61 14.30 -58.75
CA THR A 276 -30.38 15.45 -58.25
C THR A 276 -31.57 15.00 -57.41
N GLU A 277 -32.30 13.96 -57.82
CA GLU A 277 -33.43 13.39 -57.07
C GLU A 277 -32.97 12.66 -55.80
N SER A 278 -31.85 11.94 -55.87
CA SER A 278 -31.21 11.35 -54.69
C SER A 278 -30.79 12.41 -53.68
N ARG A 279 -30.32 13.57 -54.14
CA ARG A 279 -30.02 14.75 -53.31
C ARG A 279 -31.28 15.42 -52.75
N LYS A 280 -32.44 15.38 -53.43
CA LYS A 280 -33.72 15.86 -52.86
C LYS A 280 -34.05 15.13 -51.55
N ARG A 281 -33.71 13.84 -51.40
CA ARG A 281 -33.90 13.08 -50.15
C ARG A 281 -33.11 13.67 -48.98
N PHE A 282 -31.89 14.14 -49.23
CA PHE A 282 -31.06 14.78 -48.21
C PHE A 282 -31.36 16.28 -48.02
N LYS A 283 -32.00 16.94 -48.99
CA LYS A 283 -32.50 18.32 -48.86
C LYS A 283 -33.57 18.48 -47.76
N VAL A 284 -34.20 17.37 -47.34
CA VAL A 284 -35.15 17.35 -46.21
C VAL A 284 -34.43 17.48 -44.84
N VAL A 285 -33.09 17.37 -44.78
CA VAL A 285 -32.29 17.68 -43.58
C VAL A 285 -31.97 19.19 -43.51
N ASN A 286 -33.01 20.01 -43.72
CA ASN A 286 -33.13 21.26 -42.99
C ASN A 286 -33.82 20.92 -41.66
N ASN A 287 -33.58 21.65 -40.56
CA ASN A 287 -34.32 21.48 -39.28
C ASN A 287 -35.80 21.92 -39.35
N TYR A 288 -36.35 21.90 -40.56
CA TYR A 288 -37.63 22.44 -40.94
C TYR A 288 -38.66 21.29 -40.97
N LYS A 289 -39.50 21.22 -39.93
CA LYS A 289 -40.50 20.15 -39.79
C LYS A 289 -41.52 20.24 -40.95
N PRO A 290 -41.57 19.28 -41.88
CA PRO A 290 -42.52 19.32 -42.98
C PRO A 290 -43.95 19.25 -42.43
N GLY A 291 -44.84 20.12 -42.90
CA GLY A 291 -46.23 20.19 -42.45
C GLY A 291 -46.53 21.06 -41.23
N SER A 292 -45.57 21.84 -40.69
CA SER A 292 -45.90 22.93 -39.74
C SER A 292 -46.62 24.09 -40.43
N ASN A 293 -47.32 24.93 -39.67
CA ASN A 293 -47.95 26.13 -40.24
C ASN A 293 -46.93 27.08 -40.91
N GLU A 294 -45.67 27.07 -40.47
CA GLU A 294 -44.59 27.85 -41.08
C GLU A 294 -44.48 27.56 -42.58
N GLU A 295 -44.72 26.33 -43.05
CA GLU A 295 -44.54 25.96 -44.48
C GLU A 295 -45.57 26.68 -45.36
N ARG A 296 -46.74 26.96 -44.78
CA ARG A 296 -47.79 27.76 -45.41
C ARG A 296 -47.36 29.24 -45.49
N ILE A 297 -46.66 29.75 -44.47
CA ILE A 297 -46.13 31.12 -44.44
C ILE A 297 -45.06 31.30 -45.53
N TYR A 298 -44.10 30.39 -45.67
CA TYR A 298 -43.09 30.51 -46.73
C TYR A 298 -43.66 30.34 -48.13
N LYS A 299 -44.68 29.48 -48.34
CA LYS A 299 -45.37 29.39 -49.63
C LYS A 299 -46.08 30.70 -49.97
N ALA A 300 -46.83 31.27 -49.02
CA ALA A 300 -47.52 32.53 -49.20
C ALA A 300 -46.56 33.74 -49.36
N PHE A 301 -45.35 33.68 -48.82
CA PHE A 301 -44.30 34.68 -49.10
C PHE A 301 -43.86 34.72 -50.56
N ASP A 302 -43.87 33.57 -51.26
CA ASP A 302 -43.50 33.46 -52.67
C ASP A 302 -44.69 33.72 -53.62
N GLU A 303 -45.91 33.80 -53.09
CA GLU A 303 -47.10 34.23 -53.85
C GLU A 303 -47.00 35.72 -54.24
N LYS A 304 -47.53 36.03 -55.43
CA LYS A 304 -47.59 37.41 -55.96
C LYS A 304 -48.83 38.12 -55.46
N ILE A 305 -48.65 39.35 -54.98
CA ILE A 305 -49.73 40.28 -54.69
C ILE A 305 -50.19 40.95 -56.00
N GLY A 306 -51.51 41.09 -56.18
CA GLY A 306 -52.08 41.84 -57.30
C GLY A 306 -51.82 43.34 -57.18
N LYS A 307 -52.47 44.00 -56.21
CA LYS A 307 -52.37 45.45 -55.98
C LYS A 307 -52.60 45.79 -54.51
N PHE A 308 -51.64 46.43 -53.86
CA PHE A 308 -51.82 47.08 -52.56
C PHE A 308 -51.59 48.58 -52.71
N GLU A 309 -52.61 49.36 -52.36
CA GLU A 309 -52.56 50.82 -52.30
C GLU A 309 -52.99 51.24 -50.89
N PHE A 310 -52.03 51.65 -50.08
CA PHE A 310 -52.25 52.19 -48.74
C PHE A 310 -51.94 53.69 -48.77
N ALA A 311 -52.88 54.50 -48.31
CA ALA A 311 -52.74 55.95 -48.19
C ALA A 311 -53.04 56.33 -46.75
N GLU A 312 -52.00 56.74 -46.01
CA GLU A 312 -52.05 57.13 -44.59
C GLU A 312 -52.79 56.11 -43.70
N THR A 313 -52.70 54.82 -44.04
CA THR A 313 -53.43 53.75 -43.37
C THR A 313 -52.65 53.25 -42.15
N PRO A 314 -53.26 53.07 -40.96
CA PRO A 314 -52.56 52.56 -39.78
C PRO A 314 -51.92 51.18 -40.02
N LEU A 315 -50.71 50.96 -39.50
CA LEU A 315 -49.99 49.68 -39.60
C LEU A 315 -50.85 48.48 -39.13
N LEU A 316 -51.67 48.66 -38.10
CA LEU A 316 -52.61 47.64 -37.62
C LEU A 316 -53.58 47.16 -38.72
N ASP A 317 -54.17 48.09 -39.47
CA ASP A 317 -55.11 47.81 -40.55
C ASP A 317 -54.42 47.19 -41.77
N VAL A 318 -53.21 47.67 -42.10
CA VAL A 318 -52.36 47.10 -43.16
C VAL A 318 -52.03 45.63 -42.87
N ILE A 319 -51.69 45.30 -41.62
CA ILE A 319 -51.43 43.91 -41.19
C ILE A 319 -52.71 43.07 -41.24
N GLN A 320 -53.86 43.64 -40.87
CA GLN A 320 -55.14 42.96 -40.98
C GLN A 320 -55.49 42.61 -42.43
N VAL A 321 -55.31 43.53 -43.38
CA VAL A 321 -55.52 43.25 -44.82
C VAL A 321 -54.60 42.10 -45.29
N ILE A 322 -53.33 42.11 -44.90
CA ILE A 322 -52.37 41.05 -45.28
C ILE A 322 -52.74 39.68 -44.65
N ARG A 323 -53.19 39.69 -43.39
CA ARG A 323 -53.69 38.49 -42.69
C ARG A 323 -54.90 37.90 -43.39
N ASP A 324 -55.85 38.74 -43.76
CA ASP A 324 -57.16 38.30 -44.28
C ASP A 324 -57.05 37.85 -45.75
N GLU A 325 -56.21 38.51 -46.57
CA GLU A 325 -55.91 38.12 -47.96
C GLU A 325 -55.12 36.81 -48.05
N HIS A 326 -53.97 36.71 -47.36
CA HIS A 326 -53.08 35.53 -47.45
C HIS A 326 -53.36 34.43 -46.42
N ARG A 327 -54.29 34.65 -45.48
CA ARG A 327 -54.73 33.66 -44.46
C ARG A 327 -53.58 33.13 -43.59
N ILE A 328 -52.63 34.01 -43.25
CA ILE A 328 -51.45 33.75 -42.40
C ILE A 328 -51.70 34.28 -40.99
N PRO A 329 -51.36 33.56 -39.91
CA PRO A 329 -51.33 34.14 -38.56
C PRO A 329 -50.20 35.18 -38.43
N VAL A 330 -50.54 36.46 -38.32
CA VAL A 330 -49.59 37.57 -38.11
C VAL A 330 -49.76 38.15 -36.71
N ILE A 331 -48.65 38.39 -36.01
CA ILE A 331 -48.60 38.95 -34.65
C ILE A 331 -47.58 40.09 -34.61
N ILE A 332 -47.95 41.20 -34.00
CA ILE A 332 -47.04 42.33 -33.69
C ILE A 332 -46.38 42.05 -32.35
N ASP A 333 -45.05 42.13 -32.28
CA ASP A 333 -44.35 42.12 -30.99
C ASP A 333 -44.40 43.52 -30.37
N ASN A 334 -45.45 43.78 -29.58
CA ASN A 334 -45.65 45.06 -28.90
C ASN A 334 -44.44 45.46 -28.03
N LYS A 335 -43.70 44.50 -27.45
CA LYS A 335 -42.51 44.81 -26.64
C LYS A 335 -41.35 45.31 -27.50
N ALA A 336 -41.22 44.81 -28.72
CA ALA A 336 -40.23 45.30 -29.67
C ALA A 336 -40.60 46.71 -30.18
N LEU A 337 -41.89 46.97 -30.44
CA LEU A 337 -42.37 48.31 -30.83
C LEU A 337 -42.20 49.34 -29.70
N GLU A 338 -42.57 48.99 -28.46
CA GLU A 338 -42.34 49.84 -27.28
C GLU A 338 -40.87 50.20 -27.10
N ALA A 339 -39.96 49.23 -27.28
CA ALA A 339 -38.51 49.46 -27.19
C ALA A 339 -37.97 50.44 -28.25
N ALA A 340 -38.60 50.51 -29.43
CA ALA A 340 -38.28 51.49 -30.47
C ALA A 340 -39.06 52.82 -30.34
N ASN A 341 -39.88 53.00 -29.29
CA ASN A 341 -40.80 54.14 -29.13
C ASN A 341 -41.81 54.29 -30.30
N LEU A 342 -42.21 53.18 -30.92
CA LEU A 342 -43.15 53.13 -32.03
C LEU A 342 -44.55 52.73 -31.55
N THR A 343 -45.59 53.40 -32.06
CA THR A 343 -47.00 53.05 -31.81
C THR A 343 -47.57 52.17 -32.94
N PRO A 344 -48.59 51.33 -32.67
CA PRO A 344 -49.21 50.50 -33.71
C PRO A 344 -50.04 51.31 -34.74
N ASP A 345 -50.33 52.57 -34.44
CA ASP A 345 -51.16 53.47 -35.26
C ASP A 345 -50.35 54.28 -36.29
N ILE A 346 -49.09 53.94 -36.52
CA ILE A 346 -48.23 54.66 -37.48
C ILE A 346 -48.85 54.60 -38.89
N PRO A 347 -49.08 55.75 -39.55
CA PRO A 347 -49.63 55.79 -40.88
C PRO A 347 -48.61 55.31 -41.91
N ILE A 348 -49.02 54.39 -42.77
CA ILE A 348 -48.22 53.83 -43.85
C ILE A 348 -48.80 54.25 -45.19
N THR A 349 -47.91 54.70 -46.07
CA THR A 349 -48.23 55.06 -47.45
C THR A 349 -47.36 54.25 -48.40
N ALA A 350 -47.98 53.30 -49.10
CA ALA A 350 -47.29 52.38 -49.99
C ALA A 350 -48.18 51.95 -51.16
N ASN A 351 -47.67 52.13 -52.38
CA ASN A 351 -48.29 51.65 -53.61
C ASN A 351 -47.41 50.54 -54.19
N LEU A 352 -47.89 49.30 -54.13
CA LEU A 352 -47.15 48.09 -54.48
C LEU A 352 -47.97 47.23 -55.46
N THR A 353 -47.33 46.88 -56.58
CA THR A 353 -47.92 46.09 -57.67
C THR A 353 -46.94 45.00 -58.12
N ASP A 354 -47.48 43.84 -58.52
CA ASP A 354 -46.74 42.74 -59.18
C ASP A 354 -45.47 42.24 -58.45
N MET A 355 -45.50 42.23 -57.11
CA MET A 355 -44.37 41.74 -56.29
C MET A 355 -44.77 40.62 -55.32
N SER A 356 -43.79 39.84 -54.87
CA SER A 356 -44.02 38.81 -53.86
C SER A 356 -44.39 39.41 -52.50
N LEU A 357 -45.20 38.70 -51.71
CA LEU A 357 -45.52 39.11 -50.34
C LEU A 357 -44.27 39.33 -49.50
N ARG A 358 -43.22 38.52 -49.71
CA ARG A 358 -41.90 38.70 -49.10
C ARG A 358 -41.28 40.08 -49.36
N SER A 359 -41.42 40.58 -50.60
CA SER A 359 -40.89 41.87 -51.03
C SER A 359 -41.78 43.02 -50.54
N ALA A 360 -43.09 42.84 -50.60
CA ALA A 360 -44.05 43.84 -50.12
C ALA A 360 -43.92 44.09 -48.61
N LEU A 361 -43.88 43.03 -47.78
CA LEU A 361 -43.64 43.15 -46.35
C LEU A 361 -42.31 43.83 -46.04
N LYS A 362 -41.24 43.51 -46.77
CA LYS A 362 -39.93 44.16 -46.60
C LYS A 362 -39.99 45.66 -46.93
N ASN A 363 -40.73 46.06 -47.96
CA ASN A 363 -40.88 47.44 -48.37
C ASN A 363 -41.79 48.24 -47.43
N ILE A 364 -42.90 47.63 -46.95
CA ILE A 364 -43.83 48.24 -45.99
C ILE A 364 -43.14 48.45 -44.63
N LEU A 365 -42.63 47.37 -44.03
CA LEU A 365 -42.03 47.41 -42.70
C LEU A 365 -40.71 48.19 -42.70
N GLY A 366 -40.00 48.20 -43.83
CA GLY A 366 -38.77 48.96 -44.02
C GLY A 366 -38.93 50.48 -44.01
N GLN A 367 -40.15 51.03 -44.19
CA GLN A 367 -40.41 52.46 -43.99
C GLN A 367 -40.42 52.88 -42.51
N VAL A 368 -40.58 51.91 -41.60
CA VAL A 368 -40.78 52.13 -40.15
C VAL A 368 -39.69 51.40 -39.33
N ASP A 369 -38.57 51.04 -39.99
CA ASP A 369 -37.46 50.23 -39.45
C ASP A 369 -37.84 48.90 -38.76
N LEU A 370 -39.02 48.38 -39.10
CA LEU A 370 -39.49 47.06 -38.72
C LEU A 370 -38.98 45.98 -39.70
N THR A 371 -38.99 44.75 -39.23
CA THR A 371 -38.69 43.52 -39.97
C THR A 371 -39.70 42.44 -39.57
N TYR A 372 -39.64 41.29 -40.24
CA TYR A 372 -40.47 40.14 -39.91
C TYR A 372 -39.60 38.90 -39.67
N VAL A 373 -40.04 38.05 -38.75
CA VAL A 373 -39.42 36.76 -38.44
C VAL A 373 -40.53 35.71 -38.38
N VAL A 374 -40.32 34.57 -39.06
CA VAL A 374 -41.19 33.40 -38.93
C VAL A 374 -40.66 32.58 -37.76
N LYS A 375 -41.48 32.40 -36.72
CA LYS A 375 -41.12 31.62 -35.53
C LYS A 375 -42.38 31.17 -34.83
N ASP A 376 -42.33 29.99 -34.19
CA ASP A 376 -43.41 29.48 -33.33
C ASP A 376 -44.75 29.42 -34.10
N GLU A 377 -44.70 29.00 -35.36
CA GLU A 377 -45.84 28.91 -36.30
C GLU A 377 -46.52 30.23 -36.72
N VAL A 378 -45.97 31.38 -36.34
CA VAL A 378 -46.54 32.70 -36.63
C VAL A 378 -45.58 33.63 -37.38
N LEU A 379 -46.14 34.58 -38.13
CA LEU A 379 -45.40 35.70 -38.67
C LEU A 379 -45.30 36.80 -37.62
N ARG A 380 -44.12 36.95 -37.00
CA ARG A 380 -43.87 37.97 -35.98
C ARG A 380 -43.24 39.21 -36.57
N ILE A 381 -43.88 40.36 -36.43
CA ILE A 381 -43.33 41.67 -36.80
C ILE A 381 -42.57 42.23 -35.59
N THR A 382 -41.32 42.64 -35.81
CA THR A 382 -40.36 43.04 -34.77
C THR A 382 -39.43 44.14 -35.30
N THR A 383 -38.65 44.79 -34.45
CA THR A 383 -37.62 45.75 -34.86
C THR A 383 -36.41 45.05 -35.47
N ARG A 384 -35.60 45.76 -36.27
CA ARG A 384 -34.37 45.22 -36.91
C ARG A 384 -33.25 44.83 -35.91
N GLU A 385 -33.37 45.21 -34.64
CA GLU A 385 -32.35 44.97 -33.61
C GLU A 385 -32.51 43.61 -32.87
N GLN A 386 -33.51 42.80 -33.24
CA GLN A 386 -33.69 41.40 -32.80
C GLN A 386 -33.51 40.40 -33.96
#